data_AF-A0AA37S5P2-F1
#
_entry.id   AF-A0AA37S5P2-F1
#
_cell.length_a   1.000
_cell.length_b   1.000
_cell.length_c   1.000
_cell.angle_alpha   90.00
_cell.angle_beta   90.00
_cell.angle_gamma   90.00
#
_symmetry.space_group_name_H-M   'P 1'
#
loop_
_entity.id
_entity.type
_entity.pdbx_description
1 polymer ?
#
loop_
_entity_poly.entity_id
_entity_poly.type
_entity_poly.pdbx_seq_one_letter_code
_entity_poly.pdbx_strand_id
1 'polypeptide(L)'
;MRTVLNDEFIKWIDFSDEEMTRWTGQYFKKLGYPPKHLLTRNTEKSLLQQLEAYCSDVQNILDKENTLIRMKRAWGQYKRRKKAKHKQLTVNIKKDTFAKLTKIKERNQFTNIGQSIDSLFDGSLVSREMAQLEKANITLKSQIEKIQNQAHLKADLVKMEKKIEFLEKQNAVLTQAIEKLTTSQ
;
A
#
# COMPACT_ATOMS: atom_id res chain seq x y z
N MET A 1 12.69 -14.52 37.14
CA MET A 1 13.31 -14.92 35.86
C MET A 1 12.78 -13.94 34.81
N ARG A 2 13.61 -13.03 34.28
CA ARG A 2 13.15 -12.09 33.22
C ARG A 2 12.95 -12.91 31.94
N THR A 3 11.75 -12.88 31.39
CA THR A 3 11.42 -13.53 30.11
C THR A 3 11.70 -12.56 28.96
N VAL A 4 11.97 -13.07 27.76
CA VAL A 4 12.16 -12.25 26.53
C VAL A 4 11.01 -11.26 26.34
N LEU A 5 9.79 -11.66 26.71
CA LEU A 5 8.59 -10.82 26.66
C LEU A 5 8.64 -9.62 27.62
N ASN A 6 9.19 -9.77 28.82
CA ASN A 6 9.35 -8.65 29.76
C ASN A 6 10.30 -7.61 29.17
N ASP A 7 11.38 -8.04 28.54
CA ASP A 7 12.35 -7.13 27.92
C ASP A 7 11.75 -6.43 26.69
N GLU A 8 10.96 -7.12 25.86
CA GLU A 8 10.27 -6.49 24.74
C GLU A 8 9.15 -5.54 25.16
N PHE A 9 8.45 -5.86 26.25
CA PHE A 9 7.45 -4.97 26.84
C PHE A 9 8.09 -3.68 27.33
N ILE A 10 9.19 -3.79 28.09
CA ILE A 10 9.96 -2.64 28.60
C ILE A 10 10.48 -1.78 27.46
N LYS A 11 10.94 -2.38 26.35
CA LYS A 11 11.37 -1.63 25.15
C LYS A 11 10.22 -0.92 24.43
N TRP A 12 9.00 -1.43 24.54
CA TRP A 12 7.85 -0.87 23.83
C TRP A 12 7.13 0.21 24.64
N ILE A 13 6.96 -0.01 25.95
CA ILE A 13 6.23 0.92 26.79
C ILE A 13 7.09 2.12 27.16
N ASP A 14 6.55 3.31 26.94
CA ASP A 14 7.12 4.53 27.49
C ASP A 14 6.51 4.77 28.88
N PHE A 15 7.28 4.47 29.94
CA PHE A 15 6.84 4.69 31.31
C PHE A 15 6.70 6.17 31.68
N SER A 16 7.27 7.08 30.87
CA SER A 16 7.10 8.53 31.04
C SER A 16 5.81 9.06 30.38
N ASP A 17 5.24 8.31 29.42
CA ASP A 17 3.94 8.63 28.82
C ASP A 17 2.80 8.22 29.78
N GLU A 18 2.27 9.20 30.52
CA GLU A 18 1.14 9.02 31.44
C GLU A 18 -0.11 8.43 30.76
N GLU A 19 -0.33 8.72 29.49
CA GLU A 19 -1.48 8.20 28.75
C GLU A 19 -1.28 6.72 28.44
N MET A 20 -0.10 6.37 27.93
CA MET A 20 0.25 4.99 27.61
C MET A 20 0.24 4.12 28.85
N THR A 21 0.86 4.58 29.94
CA THR A 21 0.90 3.87 31.22
C THR A 21 -0.49 3.67 31.81
N ARG A 22 -1.33 4.72 31.86
CA ARG A 22 -2.72 4.63 32.33
C ARG A 22 -3.56 3.69 31.46
N TRP A 23 -3.43 3.78 30.14
CA TRP A 23 -4.13 2.89 29.22
C TRP A 23 -3.72 1.44 29.41
N THR A 24 -2.42 1.18 29.56
CA THR A 24 -1.86 -0.17 29.73
C THR A 24 -2.34 -0.80 31.05
N GLY A 25 -2.35 -0.02 32.14
CA GLY A 25 -2.91 -0.47 33.41
C GLY A 25 -4.40 -0.81 33.32
N GLN A 26 -5.18 -0.01 32.58
CA GLN A 26 -6.60 -0.31 32.30
C GLN A 26 -6.77 -1.53 31.40
N TYR A 27 -5.86 -1.74 30.44
CA TYR A 27 -5.87 -2.90 29.56
C TYR A 27 -5.71 -4.19 30.37
N PHE A 28 -4.72 -4.27 31.26
CA PHE A 28 -4.55 -5.42 32.16
C PHE A 28 -5.73 -5.60 33.13
N LYS A 29 -6.25 -4.51 33.69
CA LYS A 29 -7.44 -4.57 34.57
C LYS A 29 -8.65 -5.18 33.84
N LYS A 30 -8.88 -4.82 32.57
CA LYS A 30 -9.96 -5.39 31.74
C LYS A 30 -9.77 -6.88 31.47
N LEU A 31 -8.53 -7.34 31.39
CA LEU A 31 -8.19 -8.74 31.20
C LEU A 31 -8.23 -9.56 32.50
N GLY A 32 -8.60 -8.96 33.64
CA GLY A 32 -8.68 -9.64 34.93
C GLY A 32 -7.42 -9.56 35.77
N TYR A 33 -6.42 -8.75 35.36
CA TYR A 33 -5.15 -8.59 36.06
C TYR A 33 -5.05 -7.18 36.65
N PRO A 34 -5.79 -6.84 37.71
CA PRO A 34 -5.70 -5.54 38.35
C PRO A 34 -4.33 -5.35 39.03
N PRO A 35 -3.92 -4.09 39.28
CA PRO A 35 -2.70 -3.84 40.05
C PRO A 35 -2.83 -4.43 41.45
N LYS A 36 -1.79 -5.12 41.93
CA LYS A 36 -1.78 -5.78 43.25
C LYS A 36 -1.87 -4.79 44.42
N HIS A 37 -1.56 -3.51 44.17
CA HIS A 37 -1.66 -2.43 45.15
C HIS A 37 -2.39 -1.24 44.53
N LEU A 38 -3.39 -0.71 45.25
CA LEU A 38 -4.19 0.46 44.85
C LEU A 38 -3.38 1.77 44.76
N LEU A 39 -2.18 1.80 45.36
CA LEU A 39 -1.34 2.99 45.55
C LEU A 39 0.15 2.69 45.30
N THR A 40 0.50 1.97 44.24
CA THR A 40 1.91 1.91 43.83
C THR A 40 2.34 3.28 43.31
N ARG A 41 3.12 4.02 44.13
CA ARG A 41 3.90 5.21 43.68
C ARG A 41 4.83 4.90 42.50
N ASN A 42 5.10 3.62 42.25
CA ASN A 42 5.92 3.15 41.14
C ASN A 42 5.04 2.43 40.09
N THR A 43 4.59 3.21 39.09
CA THR A 43 3.75 2.75 37.97
C THR A 43 4.43 1.68 37.14
N GLU A 44 5.74 1.80 36.91
CA GLU A 44 6.53 0.82 36.16
C GLU A 44 6.48 -0.55 36.83
N LYS A 45 6.81 -0.61 38.12
CA LYS A 45 6.78 -1.88 38.89
C LYS A 45 5.39 -2.52 38.87
N SER A 46 4.34 -1.71 38.95
CA SER A 46 2.95 -2.18 38.93
C SER A 46 2.59 -2.82 37.59
N LEU A 47 2.92 -2.17 36.48
CA LEU A 47 2.66 -2.69 35.13
C LEU A 47 3.45 -3.96 34.84
N LEU A 48 4.70 -4.04 35.29
CA LEU A 48 5.52 -5.24 35.15
C LEU A 48 4.93 -6.43 35.94
N GLN A 49 4.42 -6.19 37.16
CA GLN A 49 3.76 -7.24 37.93
C GLN A 49 2.44 -7.70 37.29
N GLN A 50 1.67 -6.79 36.69
CA GLN A 50 0.47 -7.14 35.95
C GLN A 50 0.79 -7.95 34.69
N LEU A 51 1.86 -7.59 33.97
CA LEU A 51 2.34 -8.35 32.83
C LEU A 51 2.78 -9.76 33.26
N GLU A 52 3.57 -9.87 34.33
CA GLU A 52 4.01 -11.17 34.83
C GLU A 52 2.83 -12.07 35.21
N ALA A 53 1.82 -11.53 35.91
CA ALA A 53 0.60 -12.25 36.25
C ALA A 53 -0.22 -12.64 35.00
N TYR A 54 -0.31 -11.74 34.02
CA TYR A 54 -0.97 -12.05 32.75
C TYR A 54 -0.25 -13.20 32.02
N CYS A 55 1.08 -13.22 32.04
CA CYS A 55 1.88 -14.20 31.33
C CYS A 55 2.01 -15.55 32.05
N SER A 56 1.79 -15.59 33.37
CA SER A 56 1.78 -16.84 34.14
C SER A 56 0.58 -17.72 33.79
N ASP A 57 -0.55 -17.10 33.43
CA ASP A 57 -1.78 -17.82 33.08
C ASP A 57 -1.80 -18.30 31.62
N VAL A 58 -0.93 -17.74 30.77
CA VAL A 58 -0.81 -18.17 29.36
C VAL A 58 0.05 -19.44 29.32
N GLN A 59 -0.60 -20.59 29.10
CA GLN A 59 0.06 -21.90 29.06
C GLN A 59 0.95 -22.12 27.82
N ASN A 60 0.71 -21.42 26.71
CA ASN A 60 1.42 -21.64 25.44
C ASN A 60 2.41 -20.50 25.10
N ILE A 61 3.65 -20.84 24.74
CA ILE A 61 4.71 -19.87 24.38
C ILE A 61 4.35 -19.07 23.12
N LEU A 62 3.71 -19.70 22.12
CA LEU A 62 3.22 -19.02 20.91
C LEU A 62 2.14 -17.97 21.23
N ASP A 63 1.36 -18.17 22.29
CA ASP A 63 0.35 -17.20 22.72
C ASP A 63 0.98 -15.99 23.42
N LYS A 64 2.12 -16.18 24.10
CA LYS A 64 2.87 -15.13 24.82
C LYS A 64 3.49 -14.10 23.87
N GLU A 65 4.10 -14.53 22.77
CA GLU A 65 4.63 -13.60 21.75
C GLU A 65 3.50 -12.83 21.05
N ASN A 66 2.39 -13.52 20.78
CA ASN A 66 1.19 -12.91 20.23
C ASN A 66 0.50 -11.92 21.19
N THR A 67 0.73 -12.02 22.50
CA THR A 67 0.19 -11.07 23.48
C THR A 67 0.69 -9.65 23.24
N LEU A 68 2.01 -9.45 23.15
CA LEU A 68 2.57 -8.11 23.00
C LEU A 68 2.14 -7.49 21.67
N ILE A 69 2.06 -8.30 20.61
CA ILE A 69 1.53 -7.87 19.30
C ILE A 69 0.07 -7.41 19.42
N ARG A 70 -0.79 -8.18 20.10
CA ARG A 70 -2.20 -7.84 20.33
C ARG A 70 -2.33 -6.53 21.11
N MET A 71 -1.52 -6.36 22.16
CA MET A 71 -1.55 -5.16 22.98
C MET A 71 -1.02 -3.93 22.22
N LYS A 72 0.08 -4.04 21.46
CA LYS A 72 0.58 -3.00 20.54
C LYS A 72 -0.50 -2.54 19.56
N ARG A 73 -1.22 -3.50 18.95
CA ARG A 73 -2.34 -3.22 18.03
C ARG A 73 -3.48 -2.50 18.75
N ALA A 74 -3.86 -2.95 19.94
CA ALA A 74 -4.93 -2.34 20.74
C ALA A 74 -4.58 -0.90 21.16
N TRP A 75 -3.33 -0.64 21.55
CA TRP A 75 -2.84 0.72 21.83
C TRP A 75 -2.92 1.62 20.60
N GLY A 76 -2.45 1.14 19.44
CA GLY A 76 -2.54 1.87 18.18
C GLY A 76 -3.99 2.23 17.80
N GLN A 77 -4.94 1.33 18.04
CA GLN A 77 -6.37 1.63 17.86
C GLN A 77 -6.88 2.67 18.85
N TYR A 78 -6.50 2.57 20.13
CA TYR A 78 -6.87 3.55 21.15
C TYR A 78 -6.35 4.96 20.80
N LYS A 79 -5.07 5.11 20.46
CA LYS A 79 -4.46 6.38 20.00
C LYS A 79 -5.23 6.97 18.83
N ARG A 80 -5.59 6.16 17.82
CA ARG A 80 -6.38 6.61 16.67
C ARG A 80 -7.77 7.11 17.09
N ARG A 81 -8.48 6.38 17.95
CA ARG A 81 -9.81 6.76 18.45
C ARG A 81 -9.77 8.01 19.34
N LYS A 82 -8.71 8.18 20.14
CA LYS A 82 -8.56 9.35 21.00
C LYS A 82 -8.17 10.60 20.20
N LYS A 83 -7.34 10.48 19.16
CA LYS A 83 -7.13 11.55 18.17
C LYS A 83 -8.45 11.95 17.49
N ALA A 84 -9.30 10.99 17.15
CA ALA A 84 -10.62 11.25 16.57
C ALA A 84 -11.62 11.89 17.55
N LYS A 85 -11.38 11.82 18.88
CA LYS A 85 -12.25 12.45 19.89
C LYS A 85 -12.12 13.99 19.90
N HIS A 86 -11.10 14.56 19.26
CA HIS A 86 -11.11 16.00 18.96
C HIS A 86 -11.93 16.26 17.70
N LYS A 87 -13.20 16.59 17.95
CA LYS A 87 -14.21 17.22 17.06
C LYS A 87 -14.93 16.31 16.06
N GLN A 88 -16.05 15.74 16.51
CA GLN A 88 -17.25 15.75 15.68
C GLN A 88 -17.65 17.23 15.48
N LEU A 89 -17.10 17.85 14.44
CA LEU A 89 -17.58 19.13 13.92
C LEU A 89 -18.81 18.81 13.08
N THR A 90 -20.00 19.15 13.58
CA THR A 90 -21.20 19.16 12.75
C THR A 90 -21.10 20.37 11.82
N VAL A 91 -20.67 20.13 10.58
CA VAL A 91 -20.55 21.17 9.56
C VAL A 91 -21.72 21.08 8.61
N ASN A 92 -22.50 22.15 8.51
CA ASN A 92 -23.54 22.27 7.48
C ASN A 92 -22.87 22.54 6.14
N ILE A 93 -22.98 21.59 5.21
CA ILE A 93 -22.47 21.71 3.85
C ILE A 93 -23.63 21.95 2.88
N LYS A 94 -23.40 22.85 1.91
CA LYS A 94 -24.35 23.10 0.82
C LYS A 94 -24.61 21.81 0.04
N LYS A 95 -25.84 21.64 -0.47
CA LYS A 95 -26.27 20.44 -1.21
C LYS A 95 -25.34 20.08 -2.37
N ASP A 96 -24.86 21.09 -3.11
CA ASP A 96 -23.93 20.87 -4.23
C ASP A 96 -22.55 20.37 -3.76
N THR A 97 -22.08 20.88 -2.62
CA THR A 97 -20.80 20.45 -2.02
C THR A 97 -20.91 19.02 -1.51
N PHE A 98 -22.04 18.68 -0.88
CA PHE A 98 -22.34 17.31 -0.49
C PHE A 98 -22.36 16.36 -1.70
N ALA A 99 -23.03 16.74 -2.79
CA ALA A 99 -23.06 15.93 -4.01
C ALA A 99 -21.66 15.70 -4.61
N LYS A 100 -20.80 16.74 -4.62
CA LYS A 100 -19.40 16.61 -5.07
C LYS A 100 -18.59 15.66 -4.17
N LEU A 101 -18.72 15.78 -2.85
CA LEU A 101 -18.00 14.93 -1.90
C LEU A 101 -18.47 13.47 -1.96
N THR A 102 -19.75 13.23 -2.22
CA THR A 102 -20.30 11.88 -2.45
C THR A 102 -19.73 11.25 -3.70
N LYS A 103 -19.62 12.01 -4.81
CA LYS A 103 -18.95 11.50 -6.03
C LYS A 103 -17.48 11.16 -5.78
N ILE A 104 -16.75 11.99 -5.03
CA ILE A 104 -15.36 11.71 -4.65
C ILE A 104 -15.29 10.44 -3.78
N LYS A 105 -16.22 10.29 -2.83
CA LYS A 105 -16.32 9.10 -1.96
C LYS A 105 -16.45 7.84 -2.80
N GLU A 106 -17.40 7.82 -3.73
CA GLU A 106 -17.68 6.68 -4.60
C GLU A 106 -16.50 6.34 -5.51
N ARG A 107 -15.95 7.35 -6.20
CA ARG A 107 -14.81 7.17 -7.13
C ARG A 107 -13.58 6.60 -6.42
N ASN A 108 -13.37 6.96 -5.15
CA ASN A 108 -12.19 6.57 -4.37
C ASN A 108 -12.48 5.47 -3.33
N GLN A 109 -13.68 4.89 -3.35
CA GLN A 109 -14.12 3.81 -2.46
C GLN A 109 -13.96 4.16 -0.96
N PHE A 110 -14.16 5.42 -0.61
CA PHE A 110 -14.11 5.85 0.79
C PHE A 110 -15.35 5.35 1.55
N THR A 111 -15.17 5.00 2.81
CA THR A 111 -16.24 4.51 3.70
C THR A 111 -17.24 5.62 4.03
N ASN A 112 -16.78 6.87 4.17
CA ASN A 112 -17.62 8.02 4.51
C ASN A 112 -17.13 9.32 3.87
N ILE A 113 -17.97 10.36 3.92
CA ILE A 113 -17.68 11.69 3.34
C ILE A 113 -16.55 12.41 4.09
N GLY A 114 -16.38 12.13 5.39
CA GLY A 114 -15.27 12.67 6.18
C GLY A 114 -13.92 12.28 5.57
N GLN A 115 -13.77 11.04 5.11
CA GLN A 115 -12.55 10.60 4.41
C GLN A 115 -12.34 11.33 3.08
N SER A 116 -13.41 11.66 2.34
CA SER A 116 -13.28 12.52 1.15
C SER A 116 -12.74 13.91 1.53
N ILE A 117 -13.24 14.50 2.62
CA ILE A 117 -12.80 15.80 3.12
C ILE A 117 -11.34 15.73 3.58
N ASP A 118 -10.99 14.74 4.42
CA ASP A 118 -9.64 14.53 4.92
C ASP A 118 -8.65 14.39 3.75
N SER A 119 -9.02 13.60 2.73
CA SER A 119 -8.18 13.37 1.55
C SER A 119 -7.94 14.62 0.68
N LEU A 120 -8.87 15.57 0.71
CA LEU A 120 -8.74 16.86 0.04
C LEU A 120 -7.83 17.80 0.84
N PHE A 121 -7.92 17.78 2.17
CA PHE A 121 -7.11 18.63 3.04
C PHE A 121 -5.66 18.15 3.17
N ASP A 122 -5.44 16.84 3.27
CA ASP A 122 -4.10 16.26 3.39
C ASP A 122 -3.38 16.11 2.03
N GLY A 123 -4.05 16.44 0.92
CA GLY A 123 -3.51 16.37 -0.45
C GLY A 123 -3.33 14.94 -0.98
N SER A 124 -3.76 13.92 -0.24
CA SER A 124 -3.61 12.52 -0.64
C SER A 124 -4.47 12.17 -1.86
N LEU A 125 -5.62 12.83 -2.04
CA LEU A 125 -6.46 12.66 -3.23
C LEU A 125 -5.71 13.08 -4.50
N VAL A 126 -5.10 14.26 -4.47
CA VAL A 126 -4.31 14.81 -5.59
C VAL A 126 -3.12 13.92 -5.88
N SER A 127 -2.42 13.48 -4.84
CA SER A 127 -1.26 12.58 -4.98
C SER A 127 -1.64 11.25 -5.63
N ARG A 128 -2.79 10.67 -5.26
CA ARG A 128 -3.30 9.45 -5.89
C ARG A 128 -3.66 9.66 -7.35
N GLU A 129 -4.31 10.76 -7.68
CA GLU A 129 -4.70 11.06 -9.06
C GLU A 129 -3.46 11.30 -9.93
N MET A 130 -2.44 11.99 -9.43
CA MET A 130 -1.14 12.12 -10.10
C MET A 130 -0.47 10.77 -10.35
N ALA A 131 -0.42 9.88 -9.35
CA ALA A 131 0.15 8.55 -9.52
C ALA A 131 -0.60 7.69 -10.55
N GLN A 132 -1.94 7.80 -10.60
CA GLN A 132 -2.75 7.12 -11.61
C GLN A 132 -2.46 7.67 -13.02
N LEU A 133 -2.40 8.98 -13.17
CA LEU A 133 -2.06 9.63 -14.43
C LEU A 133 -0.65 9.27 -14.90
N GLU A 134 0.32 9.23 -13.99
CA GLU A 134 1.69 8.85 -14.29
C GLU A 134 1.77 7.39 -14.77
N LYS A 135 1.08 6.47 -14.10
CA LYS A 135 0.97 5.07 -14.55
C LYS A 135 0.32 4.96 -15.93
N ALA A 136 -0.75 5.71 -16.18
CA ALA A 136 -1.40 5.75 -17.49
C ALA A 136 -0.44 6.29 -18.57
N ASN A 137 0.33 7.32 -18.25
CA ASN A 137 1.32 7.92 -19.15
C ASN A 137 2.45 6.93 -19.49
N ILE A 138 2.98 6.20 -18.51
CA ILE A 138 3.96 5.12 -18.73
C ILE A 138 3.37 4.06 -19.68
N THR A 139 2.12 3.66 -19.46
CA THR A 139 1.43 2.67 -20.31
C THR A 139 1.29 3.17 -21.74
N LEU A 140 0.85 4.41 -21.93
CA LEU A 140 0.71 5.04 -23.25
C LEU A 140 2.05 5.16 -23.97
N LYS A 141 3.12 5.55 -23.26
CA LYS A 141 4.48 5.60 -23.82
C LYS A 141 4.93 4.22 -24.33
N SER A 142 4.70 3.17 -23.55
CA SER A 142 5.00 1.80 -23.97
C SER A 142 4.19 1.36 -25.20
N GLN A 143 2.92 1.77 -25.30
CA GLN A 143 2.10 1.50 -26.48
C GLN A 143 2.62 2.24 -27.72
N ILE A 144 3.03 3.50 -27.58
CA ILE A 144 3.63 4.30 -28.66
C ILE A 144 4.90 3.63 -29.18
N GLU A 145 5.79 3.20 -28.29
CA GLU A 145 7.04 2.53 -28.67
C GLU A 145 6.77 1.23 -29.47
N LYS A 146 5.78 0.43 -29.06
CA LYS A 146 5.36 -0.77 -29.80
C LYS A 146 4.87 -0.42 -31.21
N ILE A 147 4.05 0.62 -31.35
CA ILE A 147 3.54 1.08 -32.65
C ILE A 147 4.68 1.58 -33.54
N GLN A 148 5.63 2.34 -32.99
CA GLN A 148 6.80 2.81 -33.72
C GLN A 148 7.67 1.66 -34.23
N ASN A 149 7.91 0.65 -33.39
CA ASN A 149 8.64 -0.56 -33.78
C ASN A 149 7.92 -1.33 -34.91
N GLN A 150 6.59 -1.44 -34.83
CA GLN A 150 5.80 -2.04 -35.92
C GLN A 150 5.88 -1.25 -37.23
N ALA A 151 5.89 0.08 -37.15
CA ALA A 151 6.04 0.94 -38.33
C ALA A 151 7.41 0.76 -39.00
N HIS A 152 8.49 0.60 -38.23
CA HIS A 152 9.82 0.30 -38.75
C HIS A 152 9.85 -1.05 -39.47
N LEU A 153 9.29 -2.11 -38.87
CA LEU A 153 9.19 -3.43 -39.49
C LEU A 153 8.42 -3.40 -40.81
N LYS A 154 7.35 -2.60 -40.88
CA LYS A 154 6.58 -2.40 -42.12
C LYS A 154 7.41 -1.70 -43.20
N ALA A 155 8.23 -0.72 -42.84
CA ALA A 155 9.12 -0.04 -43.77
C ALA A 155 10.22 -0.96 -44.33
N ASP A 156 10.75 -1.86 -43.50
CA ASP A 156 11.75 -2.85 -43.93
C ASP A 156 11.14 -3.92 -44.84
N LEU A 157 9.92 -4.37 -44.56
CA LEU A 157 9.17 -5.29 -45.44
C LEU A 157 9.04 -4.73 -46.86
N VAL A 158 8.63 -3.45 -47.00
CA VAL A 158 8.51 -2.80 -48.31
C VAL A 158 9.86 -2.73 -49.04
N LYS A 159 10.97 -2.53 -48.33
CA LYS A 159 12.31 -2.56 -48.93
C LYS A 159 12.68 -3.97 -49.40
N MET A 160 12.36 -4.99 -48.62
CA MET A 160 12.59 -6.39 -48.99
C MET A 160 11.77 -6.78 -50.22
N GLU A 161 10.49 -6.41 -50.27
CA GLU A 161 9.62 -6.65 -51.44
C GLU A 161 10.19 -6.05 -52.72
N LYS A 162 10.62 -4.77 -52.68
CA LYS A 162 11.27 -4.12 -53.82
C LYS A 162 12.57 -4.83 -54.25
N LYS A 163 13.32 -5.36 -53.28
CA LYS A 163 14.56 -6.09 -53.57
C LYS A 163 14.27 -7.47 -54.18
N ILE A 164 13.22 -8.15 -53.74
CA ILE A 164 12.74 -9.39 -54.36
C ILE A 164 12.35 -9.13 -55.82
N GLU A 165 11.53 -8.12 -56.08
CA GLU A 165 11.10 -7.79 -57.46
C GLU A 165 12.30 -7.48 -58.38
N PHE A 166 13.31 -6.79 -57.86
CA PHE A 166 14.55 -6.53 -58.59
C PHE A 166 15.32 -7.82 -58.90
N LEU A 167 15.48 -8.70 -57.91
CA LEU A 167 16.18 -9.97 -58.07
C LEU A 167 15.43 -10.92 -59.03
N GLU A 168 14.11 -10.93 -59.00
CA GLU A 168 13.27 -11.70 -59.93
C GLU A 168 13.47 -11.23 -61.38
N LYS A 169 13.53 -9.92 -61.62
CA LYS A 169 13.85 -9.36 -62.94
C LYS A 169 15.25 -9.76 -63.40
N GLN A 170 16.25 -9.70 -62.52
CA GLN A 170 17.61 -10.14 -62.85
C GLN A 170 17.65 -11.63 -63.19
N ASN A 171 16.98 -12.47 -62.40
CA ASN A 171 16.90 -13.90 -62.66
C ASN A 171 16.23 -14.18 -64.01
N ALA A 172 15.14 -13.50 -64.34
CA ALA A 172 14.47 -13.66 -65.64
C ALA A 172 15.41 -13.34 -66.82
N VAL A 173 16.19 -12.25 -66.71
CA VAL A 173 17.19 -11.87 -67.73
C VAL A 173 18.30 -12.93 -67.85
N LEU A 174 18.81 -13.42 -66.72
CA LEU A 174 19.83 -14.46 -66.71
C LEU A 174 19.32 -15.78 -67.30
N THR A 175 18.10 -16.20 -66.95
CA THR A 175 17.46 -17.40 -67.53
C THR A 175 17.35 -17.26 -69.04
N GLN A 176 16.85 -16.13 -69.54
CA GLN A 176 16.76 -15.89 -71.00
C GLN A 176 18.14 -15.88 -71.67
N ALA A 177 19.18 -15.36 -71.01
CA ALA A 177 20.55 -15.38 -71.53
C ALA A 177 21.10 -16.82 -71.61
N ILE A 178 20.84 -17.64 -70.58
CA ILE A 178 21.21 -19.06 -70.57
C ILE A 178 20.48 -19.81 -71.68
N GLU A 179 19.17 -19.62 -71.83
CA GLU A 179 18.37 -20.23 -72.90
C GLU A 179 18.91 -19.89 -74.30
N LYS A 180 19.33 -18.64 -74.53
CA LYS A 180 19.97 -18.23 -75.80
C LYS A 180 21.32 -18.89 -76.03
N LEU A 181 22.10 -19.11 -74.97
CA LEU A 181 23.40 -19.79 -75.05
C LEU A 181 23.25 -21.30 -75.31
N THR A 182 22.22 -21.94 -74.73
CA THR A 182 21.94 -23.37 -74.96
C THR A 182 21.24 -23.66 -76.28
N THR A 183 20.56 -22.68 -76.88
CA THR A 183 19.92 -22.79 -78.21
C THR A 183 20.82 -22.35 -79.38
N SER A 184 22.04 -21.84 -79.10
CA SER A 184 23.04 -21.46 -80.10
C SER A 184 24.13 -22.52 -80.34
N GLN A 185 23.87 -23.78 -79.96
CA GLN A 185 24.63 -24.97 -80.36
C GLN A 185 23.86 -25.74 -81.44
#